data_AF-A0A7S2U470-F1
#
_entry.id   AF-A0A7S2U470-F1
#
_cell.length_a   1.000
_cell.length_b   1.000
_cell.length_c   1.000
_cell.angle_alpha   90.00
_cell.angle_beta   90.00
_cell.angle_gamma   90.00
#
_symmetry.space_group_name_H-M   'P 1'
#
loop_
_entity.id
_entity.type
_entity.pdbx_description
1 polymer ?
#
loop_
_entity_poly.entity_id
_entity_poly.type
_entity_poly.pdbx_seq_one_letter_code
_entity_poly.pdbx_strand_id
1 'polypeptide(L)'
;RVYRNGDPRCTMMKAWARELASGNRTRQGMMAIAEKIEGTLLVNKGLLPNVDFYGSVVLTFLGIPPNMLTVFALARAAGWASHVIEQQQNNKLIRPVNVYRGPVDRPFVPLSAREE
;
A
#
# COMPACT_ATOMS: atom_id res chain seq x y z
N ARG A 1 -5.83 -3.11 8.64
CA ARG A 1 -5.48 -2.71 10.03
C ARG A 1 -5.72 -1.20 10.14
N VAL A 2 -6.38 -0.73 11.21
CA VAL A 2 -7.15 0.53 11.34
C VAL A 2 -8.62 0.38 10.92
N TYR A 3 -8.94 0.35 9.62
CA TYR A 3 -10.35 0.24 9.19
C TYR A 3 -10.95 -1.14 9.45
N ARG A 4 -12.04 -1.18 10.22
CA ARG A 4 -12.82 -2.39 10.52
C ARG A 4 -14.03 -2.57 9.60
N ASN A 5 -14.63 -1.46 9.18
CA ASN A 5 -15.89 -1.44 8.42
C ASN A 5 -15.69 -0.95 6.97
N GLY A 6 -14.50 -1.18 6.40
CA GLY A 6 -14.15 -0.73 5.05
C GLY A 6 -13.33 0.57 5.02
N ASP A 7 -12.58 0.74 3.95
CA ASP A 7 -11.75 1.92 3.71
C ASP A 7 -12.60 3.03 3.06
N PRO A 8 -12.80 4.21 3.68
CA PRO A 8 -13.65 5.27 3.13
C PRO A 8 -13.16 5.79 1.78
N ARG A 9 -11.85 5.69 1.51
CA ARG A 9 -11.25 6.13 0.24
C ARG A 9 -11.61 5.17 -0.90
N CYS A 10 -11.86 3.91 -0.57
CA CYS A 10 -12.26 2.89 -1.53
C CYS A 10 -13.62 3.24 -2.17
N THR A 11 -14.57 3.73 -1.36
CA THR A 11 -15.89 4.18 -1.84
C THR A 11 -15.75 5.28 -2.90
N MET A 12 -14.87 6.26 -2.65
CA MET A 12 -14.61 7.33 -3.61
C MET A 12 -13.94 6.80 -4.89
N MET A 13 -12.93 5.93 -4.76
CA MET A 13 -12.25 5.35 -5.93
C MET A 13 -13.19 4.50 -6.78
N LYS A 14 -14.12 3.76 -6.16
CA LYS A 14 -15.14 2.98 -6.85
C LYS A 14 -16.09 3.86 -7.65
N ALA A 15 -16.48 5.01 -7.12
CA ALA A 15 -17.32 5.99 -7.83
C ALA A 15 -16.60 6.52 -9.09
N TRP A 16 -15.34 6.94 -8.95
CA TRP A 16 -14.54 7.38 -10.09
C TRP A 16 -14.32 6.29 -11.14
N ALA A 17 -14.08 5.05 -10.72
CA ALA A 17 -13.95 3.92 -11.64
C ALA A 17 -15.23 3.71 -12.47
N ARG A 18 -16.41 3.80 -11.84
CA ARG A 18 -17.71 3.70 -12.54
C ARG A 18 -17.90 4.85 -13.53
N GLU A 19 -17.57 6.06 -13.14
CA GLU A 19 -17.66 7.23 -14.01
C GLU A 19 -16.76 7.09 -15.24
N LEU A 20 -15.49 6.72 -15.04
CA LEU A 20 -14.52 6.50 -16.12
C LEU A 20 -14.86 5.32 -17.04
N ALA A 21 -15.64 4.36 -16.53
CA ALA A 21 -16.17 3.25 -17.31
C ALA A 21 -17.40 3.66 -18.14
N SER A 22 -18.09 4.74 -17.79
CA SER A 22 -19.29 5.19 -18.50
C SER A 22 -18.98 5.45 -19.98
N GLY A 23 -19.86 4.97 -20.87
CA GLY A 23 -19.70 5.12 -22.32
C GLY A 23 -18.59 4.27 -22.97
N ASN A 24 -17.87 3.42 -22.22
CA ASN A 24 -16.83 2.54 -22.78
C ASN A 24 -17.08 1.08 -22.40
N ARG A 25 -17.49 0.26 -23.38
CA ARG A 25 -17.86 -1.14 -23.18
C ARG A 25 -16.73 -2.00 -22.58
N THR A 26 -15.49 -1.76 -22.99
CA THR A 26 -14.33 -2.51 -22.47
C THR A 26 -14.12 -2.21 -20.99
N ARG A 27 -14.15 -0.92 -20.61
CA ARG A 27 -14.01 -0.50 -19.21
C ARG A 27 -15.18 -0.97 -18.36
N GLN A 28 -16.40 -0.98 -18.89
CA GLN A 28 -17.56 -1.57 -18.21
C GLN A 28 -17.36 -3.05 -17.91
N GLY A 29 -16.81 -3.82 -18.86
CA GLY A 29 -16.45 -5.22 -18.63
C GLY A 29 -15.41 -5.39 -17.51
N MET A 30 -14.36 -4.57 -17.52
CA MET A 30 -13.35 -4.58 -16.44
C MET A 30 -13.93 -4.18 -15.09
N MET A 31 -14.84 -3.20 -15.05
CA MET A 31 -15.54 -2.79 -13.83
C MET A 31 -16.40 -3.94 -13.28
N ALA A 32 -17.14 -4.64 -14.14
CA ALA A 32 -17.95 -5.80 -13.73
C ALA A 32 -17.08 -6.93 -13.15
N ILE A 33 -15.89 -7.16 -13.72
CA ILE A 33 -14.92 -8.11 -13.18
C ILE A 33 -14.45 -7.66 -11.78
N ALA A 34 -14.11 -6.39 -11.61
CA ALA A 34 -13.66 -5.86 -10.32
C ALA A 34 -14.75 -6.01 -9.23
N GLU A 35 -16.00 -5.68 -9.54
CA GLU A 35 -17.14 -5.84 -8.62
C GLU A 35 -17.43 -7.30 -8.30
N LYS A 36 -17.26 -8.20 -9.28
CA LYS A 36 -17.41 -9.64 -9.03
C LYS A 36 -16.33 -10.15 -8.07
N ILE A 37 -15.09 -9.71 -8.24
CA ILE A 37 -13.98 -10.05 -7.33
C ILE A 37 -14.26 -9.54 -5.91
N GLU A 38 -14.69 -8.28 -5.77
CA GLU A 38 -15.09 -7.71 -4.47
C GLU A 38 -16.17 -8.56 -3.79
N GLY A 39 -17.25 -8.88 -4.51
CA GLY A 39 -18.34 -9.70 -3.98
C GLY A 39 -17.87 -11.09 -3.56
N THR A 40 -17.04 -11.75 -4.37
CA THR A 40 -16.48 -13.07 -4.05
C THR A 40 -15.56 -13.04 -2.83
N LEU A 41 -14.71 -12.02 -2.69
CA LEU A 41 -13.84 -11.87 -1.52
C LEU A 41 -14.63 -11.56 -0.24
N LEU A 42 -15.68 -10.76 -0.35
CA LEU A 42 -16.57 -10.46 0.77
C LEU A 42 -17.28 -11.72 1.25
N VAL A 43 -17.89 -12.48 0.33
CA VAL A 43 -18.64 -13.72 0.68
C VAL A 43 -17.72 -14.79 1.26
N ASN A 44 -16.57 -15.04 0.62
CA ASN A 44 -15.72 -16.19 0.99
C ASN A 44 -14.74 -15.88 2.14
N LYS A 45 -14.35 -14.61 2.32
CA LYS A 45 -13.28 -14.23 3.26
C LYS A 45 -13.66 -13.08 4.20
N GLY A 46 -14.83 -12.45 4.03
CA GLY A 46 -15.20 -11.25 4.79
C GLY A 46 -14.28 -10.05 4.52
N LEU A 47 -13.57 -10.03 3.40
CA LEU A 47 -12.59 -9.00 3.08
C LEU A 47 -13.21 -7.89 2.25
N LEU A 48 -13.11 -6.67 2.77
CA LEU A 48 -13.49 -5.45 2.06
C LEU A 48 -12.27 -4.88 1.30
N PRO A 49 -12.48 -4.33 0.09
CA PRO A 49 -11.40 -3.73 -0.68
C PRO A 49 -10.84 -2.49 0.03
N ASN A 50 -9.52 -2.33 -0.03
CA ASN A 50 -8.85 -1.10 0.38
C ASN A 50 -8.83 -0.09 -0.79
N VAL A 51 -8.30 1.12 -0.55
CA VAL A 51 -8.16 2.15 -1.59
C VAL A 51 -7.44 1.68 -2.85
N ASP A 52 -6.45 0.78 -2.71
CA ASP A 52 -5.58 0.39 -3.82
C ASP A 52 -6.32 -0.46 -4.86
N PHE A 53 -7.32 -1.24 -4.43
CA PHE A 53 -8.08 -2.13 -5.33
C PHE A 53 -8.81 -1.34 -6.43
N TYR A 54 -9.65 -0.37 -6.06
CA TYR A 54 -10.30 0.49 -7.05
C TYR A 54 -9.35 1.58 -7.57
N GLY A 55 -8.33 1.95 -6.80
CA GLY A 55 -7.26 2.82 -7.28
C GLY A 55 -6.56 2.26 -8.52
N SER A 56 -6.23 0.97 -8.55
CA SER A 56 -5.62 0.36 -9.74
C SER A 56 -6.55 0.33 -10.95
N VAL A 57 -7.85 0.15 -10.73
CA VAL A 57 -8.87 0.22 -11.81
C VAL A 57 -8.91 1.63 -12.42
N VAL A 58 -8.95 2.66 -11.57
CA VAL A 58 -8.91 4.06 -11.99
C VAL A 58 -7.65 4.36 -12.80
N LEU A 59 -6.47 4.01 -12.27
CA LEU A 59 -5.19 4.26 -12.95
C LEU A 59 -5.12 3.54 -14.30
N THR A 60 -5.63 2.32 -14.37
CA THR A 60 -5.73 1.55 -15.63
C THR A 60 -6.63 2.26 -16.64
N PHE A 61 -7.79 2.77 -16.21
CA PHE A 61 -8.70 3.50 -17.10
C PHE A 61 -8.11 4.83 -17.59
N LEU A 62 -7.26 5.46 -16.79
CA LEU A 62 -6.49 6.65 -17.17
C LEU A 62 -5.28 6.34 -18.06
N GLY A 63 -5.03 5.07 -18.39
CA GLY A 63 -3.92 4.64 -19.25
C GLY A 63 -2.55 4.70 -18.57
N ILE A 64 -2.52 4.76 -17.24
CA ILE A 64 -1.26 4.77 -16.49
C ILE A 64 -0.68 3.35 -16.46
N PRO A 65 0.57 3.15 -16.89
CA PRO A 65 1.21 1.84 -16.89
C PRO A 65 1.22 1.19 -15.50
N PRO A 66 1.04 -0.15 -15.38
CA PRO A 66 1.03 -0.84 -14.08
C PRO A 66 2.33 -0.71 -13.28
N ASN A 67 3.46 -0.46 -13.93
CA ASN A 67 4.74 -0.19 -13.26
C ASN A 67 4.87 1.24 -12.73
N MET A 68 3.90 2.13 -13.02
CA MET A 68 3.86 3.53 -12.57
C MET A 68 2.85 3.77 -11.43
N LEU A 69 2.49 2.74 -10.66
CA LEU A 69 1.71 2.91 -9.41
C LEU A 69 2.41 3.83 -8.39
N THR A 70 3.68 4.19 -8.64
CA THR A 70 4.46 5.21 -7.93
C THR A 70 3.88 6.63 -8.00
N VAL A 71 2.84 6.89 -8.81
CA VAL A 71 2.02 8.13 -8.71
C VAL A 71 1.51 8.40 -7.29
N PHE A 72 1.38 7.35 -6.48
CA PHE A 72 1.13 7.47 -5.05
C PHE A 72 2.11 8.40 -4.34
N ALA A 73 3.40 8.33 -4.68
CA ALA A 73 4.44 9.15 -4.07
C ALA A 73 4.24 10.64 -4.36
N LEU A 74 3.73 11.00 -5.54
CA LEU A 74 3.42 12.39 -5.88
C LEU A 74 2.36 12.97 -4.94
N ALA A 75 1.26 12.24 -4.73
CA ALA A 75 0.22 12.66 -3.80
C ALA A 75 0.70 12.60 -2.34
N ARG A 76 1.50 11.59 -1.97
CA ARG A 76 1.94 11.39 -0.59
C ARG A 76 3.06 12.35 -0.17
N ALA A 77 3.82 12.91 -1.11
CA ALA A 77 4.88 13.86 -0.84
C ALA A 77 4.42 15.04 0.04
N ALA A 78 3.20 15.56 -0.18
CA ALA A 78 2.63 16.61 0.65
C ALA A 78 2.47 16.18 2.13
N GLY A 79 1.97 14.96 2.37
CA GLY A 79 1.85 14.40 3.71
C GLY A 79 3.20 14.11 4.36
N TRP A 80 4.17 13.61 3.60
CA TRP A 80 5.54 13.42 4.09
C TRP A 80 6.19 14.75 4.49
N ALA A 81 6.07 15.77 3.65
CA ALA A 81 6.58 17.11 3.95
C ALA A 81 5.93 17.69 5.21
N SER A 82 4.60 17.55 5.35
CA SER A 82 3.87 17.98 6.55
C SER A 82 4.41 17.30 7.81
N HIS A 83 4.56 15.97 7.81
CA HIS A 83 5.08 15.25 8.96
C HIS A 83 6.54 15.60 9.28
N VAL A 84 7.37 15.91 8.28
CA VAL A 84 8.73 16.41 8.52
C VAL A 84 8.70 17.76 9.21
N ILE A 85 7.82 18.68 8.78
CA ILE A 85 7.66 19.99 9.41
C ILE A 85 7.16 19.84 10.86
N GLU A 86 6.14 19.01 11.09
CA GLU A 86 5.63 18.70 12.43
C GLU A 86 6.73 18.13 13.36
N GLN A 87 7.54 17.20 12.83
CA GLN A 87 8.67 16.63 13.56
C GLN A 87 9.72 17.69 13.89
N GLN A 88 10.00 18.64 12.99
CA GLN A 88 10.95 19.73 13.27
C GLN A 88 10.43 20.70 14.34
N GLN A 89 9.13 20.97 14.37
CA GLN A 89 8.48 21.82 15.38
C GLN A 89 8.47 21.17 16.77
N ASN A 90 8.38 19.84 16.84
CA ASN A 90 8.38 19.08 18.10
C ASN A 90 9.36 17.90 18.05
N ASN A 91 10.66 18.22 18.02
CA ASN A 91 11.71 17.30 17.59
C ASN A 91 12.14 16.26 18.63
N LYS A 92 11.32 15.21 18.78
CA LYS A 92 11.64 14.03 19.58
C LYS A 92 12.07 12.86 18.70
N LEU A 93 13.35 12.47 18.79
CA LEU A 93 13.88 11.32 18.05
C LEU A 93 13.36 9.99 18.63
N ILE A 94 12.83 9.13 17.76
CA ILE A 94 12.53 7.73 18.11
C ILE A 94 13.84 6.94 18.15
N ARG A 95 14.15 6.32 19.29
CA ARG A 95 15.35 5.48 19.49
C ARG A 95 14.92 4.06 19.86
N PRO A 96 14.60 3.20 18.88
CA PRO A 96 14.23 1.82 19.17
C PRO A 96 15.44 1.07 19.73
N VAL A 97 15.19 0.16 20.67
CA VAL A 97 16.20 -0.74 21.23
C VAL A 97 15.97 -2.15 20.71
N ASN A 98 17.06 -2.90 20.57
CA ASN A 98 17.02 -4.29 20.14
C ASN A 98 17.29 -5.21 21.32
N VAL A 99 16.63 -6.37 21.32
CA VAL A 99 16.95 -7.47 22.24
C VAL A 99 17.98 -8.35 21.55
N TYR A 100 19.20 -8.38 22.10
CA TYR A 100 20.25 -9.26 21.59
C TYR A 100 19.92 -10.73 21.88
N ARG A 101 19.91 -11.56 20.83
CA ARG A 101 19.72 -13.03 20.91
C ARG A 101 20.83 -13.81 20.20
N GLY A 102 21.95 -13.13 19.91
CA GLY A 102 23.11 -13.76 19.28
C GLY A 102 23.98 -14.51 20.29
N PRO A 103 24.97 -15.28 19.80
CA PRO A 103 25.97 -15.90 20.65
C PRO A 103 26.91 -14.84 21.26
N VAL A 104 26.99 -14.80 22.59
CA VAL A 104 27.93 -13.95 23.33
C VAL A 104 29.34 -14.56 23.36
N ASP A 105 30.35 -13.72 23.60
CA ASP A 105 31.72 -14.14 23.92
C ASP A 105 32.40 -15.07 22.91
N ARG A 106 32.18 -14.84 21.61
CA ARG A 106 32.90 -15.57 20.56
C ARG A 106 34.36 -15.11 20.50
N PRO A 107 35.35 -15.98 20.79
CA PRO A 107 36.74 -15.61 20.60
C PRO A 107 37.02 -15.36 19.11
N PHE A 108 37.85 -14.37 18.83
CA PHE A 108 38.27 -14.08 17.46
C PHE A 108 39.14 -15.23 16.94
N VAL A 109 38.80 -15.76 15.77
CA VAL A 109 39.61 -16.76 15.06
C VAL A 109 40.25 -16.07 13.84
N PRO A 110 41.60 -16.00 13.75
CA PRO A 110 42.31 -15.50 12.57
C PRO A 110 41.88 -16.26 11.31
N LEU A 111 41.87 -15.59 10.16
CA LEU A 111 41.38 -16.18 8.91
C LEU A 111 42.07 -17.50 8.56
N SER A 112 43.38 -17.59 8.79
CA SER A 112 44.20 -18.80 8.53
C SER A 112 43.86 -20.00 9.43
N ALA A 113 43.09 -19.78 10.50
CA ALA A 113 42.73 -20.80 11.49
C ALA A 113 41.21 -21.09 11.52
N ARG A 114 40.45 -20.59 10.54
CA ARG A 114 39.03 -20.91 10.38
C ARG A 114 38.93 -22.18 9.53
N GLU A 115 38.14 -23.15 9.98
CA GLU A 115 37.75 -24.30 9.16
C GLU A 115 36.72 -23.88 8.09
N GLU A 116 36.72 -24.56 6.94
CA GLU A 116 35.78 -24.33 5.82
C GLU A 116 34.33 -24.67 6.17
#